data_AF-A0AA38CH51-F1
#
_entry.id   AF-A0AA38CH51-F1
#
_cell.length_a   1.000
_cell.length_b   1.000
_cell.length_c   1.000
_cell.angle_alpha   90.00
_cell.angle_beta   90.00
_cell.angle_gamma   90.00
#
_symmetry.space_group_name_H-M   'P 1'
#
loop_
_entity.id
_entity.type
_entity.pdbx_description
1 polymer ?
#
loop_
_entity_poly.entity_id
_entity_poly.type
_entity_poly.pdbx_seq_one_letter_code
_entity_poly.pdbx_strand_id
1 'polypeptide(L)' 'MKDAENVTAHLLHVDEVVNAIKVLGENIEESMIIQKILRSLPLRFDANVSGIEEMKDLDKLSMDELHGILTA' A
#
# COMPACT_ATOMS: atom_id res chain seq x y z
N MET A 1 -3.18 -4.77 8.12
CA MET A 1 -1.96 -5.24 8.79
C MET A 1 -2.24 -5.51 10.26
N LYS A 2 -1.72 -6.61 10.81
CA LYS A 2 -1.82 -6.88 12.26
C LYS A 2 -0.80 -6.03 13.03
N ASP A 3 -1.06 -5.77 14.32
CA ASP A 3 -0.16 -4.92 15.10
C ASP A 3 1.28 -5.48 15.21
N ALA A 4 1.45 -6.79 15.28
CA ALA A 4 2.77 -7.43 15.34
C ALA A 4 3.42 -7.68 13.96
N GLU A 5 2.70 -7.40 12.88
CA GLU A 5 3.18 -7.61 11.52
C GLU A 5 4.10 -6.47 11.06
N ASN A 6 5.19 -6.82 10.39
CA ASN A 6 6.10 -5.87 9.77
C ASN A 6 5.47 -5.34 8.47
N VAL A 7 5.60 -4.03 8.23
CA VAL A 7 5.07 -3.36 7.03
C VAL A 7 5.62 -3.96 5.73
N THR A 8 6.90 -4.35 5.68
CA THR A 8 7.49 -5.03 4.52
C THR A 8 6.82 -6.38 4.27
N ALA A 9 6.54 -7.15 5.33
CA ALA A 9 5.85 -8.43 5.19
C ALA A 9 4.40 -8.26 4.72
N HIS A 10 3.71 -7.23 5.22
CA HIS A 10 2.36 -6.88 4.77
C HIS A 10 2.33 -6.45 3.31
N LEU A 11 3.29 -5.61 2.87
CA LEU A 11 3.40 -5.17 1.47
C LEU A 11 3.68 -6.34 0.52
N LEU A 12 4.61 -7.24 0.88
CA LEU A 12 4.87 -8.46 0.11
C LEU A 12 3.61 -9.33 -0.02
N HIS A 13 2.83 -9.47 1.04
CA HIS A 13 1.58 -10.22 0.98
C HIS A 13 0.55 -9.57 0.05
N VAL A 14 0.46 -8.23 0.05
CA VAL A 14 -0.40 -7.50 -0.88
C VAL A 14 0.06 -7.72 -2.33
N ASP A 15 1.36 -7.67 -2.60
CA ASP A 15 1.92 -7.92 -3.93
C ASP A 15 1.60 -9.34 -4.43
N GLU A 16 1.71 -10.35 -3.57
CA GLU A 16 1.33 -11.73 -3.88
C GLU A 16 -0.15 -11.84 -4.29
N VAL A 17 -1.05 -11.17 -3.54
CA VAL A 17 -2.48 -11.16 -3.83
C VAL A 17 -2.77 -10.42 -5.14
N VAL A 18 -2.17 -9.26 -5.36
CA VAL A 18 -2.32 -8.48 -6.61
C VAL A 18 -1.82 -9.27 -7.81
N ASN A 19 -0.68 -9.95 -7.67
CA ASN A 19 -0.13 -10.79 -8.72
C ASN A 19 -1.04 -11.99 -9.02
N ALA A 20 -1.62 -12.64 -8.00
CA ALA A 20 -2.57 -13.72 -8.19
C ALA A 20 -3.81 -13.25 -8.98
N ILE A 21 -4.35 -12.08 -8.66
CA ILE A 21 -5.50 -11.49 -9.37
C ILE A 21 -5.14 -11.22 -10.84
N LYS A 22 -3.96 -10.65 -11.10
CA LYS A 22 -3.44 -10.42 -12.46
C LYS A 22 -3.31 -11.71 -13.27
N VAL A 23 -2.81 -12.78 -12.65
CA VAL A 23 -2.68 -14.11 -13.29
C VAL A 23 -4.03 -14.70 -13.66
N LEU A 24 -5.09 -14.40 -12.91
CA LEU A 24 -6.46 -14.80 -13.21
C LEU A 24 -7.11 -13.97 -14.34
N GLY A 25 -6.39 -13.00 -14.91
CA GLY A 25 -6.88 -12.12 -15.97
C GLY A 25 -7.71 -10.93 -15.47
N GLU A 26 -7.82 -10.75 -14.16
CA GLU A 26 -8.43 -9.58 -13.56
C GLU A 26 -7.38 -8.48 -13.41
N ASN A 27 -7.78 -7.24 -13.69
CA ASN A 27 -6.93 -6.09 -13.44
C ASN A 27 -7.48 -5.27 -12.27
N ILE A 28 -6.59 -4.84 -11.39
CA ILE A 28 -6.90 -3.92 -10.31
C ILE A 28 -6.07 -2.66 -10.52
N GLU A 29 -6.73 -1.50 -10.41
CA GLU A 29 -6.05 -0.22 -10.48
C GLU A 29 -5.08 -0.03 -9.32
N GLU A 30 -3.89 0.49 -9.63
CA GLU A 30 -2.83 0.72 -8.65
C GLU A 30 -3.26 1.68 -7.55
N SER A 31 -3.98 2.76 -7.89
CA SER A 31 -4.52 3.70 -6.91
C SER A 31 -5.49 3.02 -5.93
N MET A 32 -6.27 2.03 -6.38
CA MET A 32 -7.14 1.24 -5.50
C MET A 32 -6.32 0.38 -4.52
N ILE A 33 -5.20 -0.20 -4.97
CA ILE A 33 -4.30 -0.99 -4.12
C ILE A 33 -3.68 -0.09 -3.05
N ILE A 34 -3.15 1.06 -3.46
CA ILE A 34 -2.54 2.06 -2.57
C ILE A 34 -3.52 2.50 -1.50
N GLN A 35 -4.75 2.88 -1.87
CA GLN A 35 -5.79 3.26 -0.91
C GLN A 35 -6.13 2.14 0.07
N LYS A 36 -6.19 0.89 -0.40
CA LYS A 36 -6.43 -0.28 0.46
C LYS A 36 -5.28 -0.51 1.44
N ILE A 37 -4.03 -0.33 1.00
CA ILE A 37 -2.86 -0.44 1.86
C ILE A 37 -2.93 0.60 2.96
N LEU A 38 -3.04 1.89 2.61
CA LEU A 38 -3.08 3.00 3.55
C LEU A 38 -4.19 2.81 4.61
N ARG A 39 -5.40 2.44 4.18
CA ARG A 39 -6.53 2.15 5.08
C ARG A 39 -6.30 0.93 5.99
N SER A 40 -5.45 0.00 5.59
CA SER A 40 -5.17 -1.22 6.34
C SER A 40 -4.00 -1.09 7.33
N LEU A 41 -3.28 0.04 7.31
CA LEU A 41 -2.17 0.30 8.22
C LEU A 41 -2.68 0.62 9.63
N PRO A 42 -1.97 0.20 10.70
CA PRO A 42 -2.31 0.58 12.07
C PRO A 42 -1.99 2.05 12.34
N LEU A 43 -2.60 2.60 13.39
CA LEU A 43 -2.47 4.02 13.80
C LEU A 43 -1.02 4.51 13.99
N ARG A 44 -0.05 3.62 14.19
CA ARG A 44 1.38 4.02 14.27
C ARG A 44 1.93 4.60 12.97
N PHE A 45 1.27 4.35 11.83
CA PHE A 45 1.62 4.93 10.53
C PHE A 45 0.77 6.17 10.17
N ASP A 46 -0.08 6.65 11.08
CA ASP A 46 -1.01 7.75 10.79
C ASP A 46 -0.30 9.00 10.25
N ALA A 47 0.87 9.34 10.83
CA ALA A 47 1.69 10.44 10.34
C ALA A 47 2.19 10.24 8.89
N ASN A 48 2.57 9.01 8.51
CA ASN A 48 2.95 8.70 7.13
C ASN A 48 1.74 8.79 6.20
N VAL A 49 0.58 8.26 6.62
CA VAL A 49 -0.66 8.29 5.83
C VAL A 49 -1.08 9.73 5.58
N SER A 50 -1.18 10.57 6.63
CA SER A 50 -1.52 11.99 6.48
C SER A 50 -0.51 12.73 5.59
N GLY A 51 0.79 12.47 5.76
CA GLY A 51 1.81 13.07 4.91
C GLY A 51 1.65 12.69 3.43
N ILE A 52 1.31 11.44 3.14
CA ILE A 52 1.05 10.98 1.77
C ILE A 52 -0.19 11.67 1.19
N GLU A 53 -1.29 11.71 1.95
CA GLU A 53 -2.56 12.31 1.51
C GLU A 53 -2.46 13.82 1.29
N GLU A 54 -1.63 14.53 2.07
CA GLU A 54 -1.41 15.97 1.93
C GLU A 54 -0.45 16.32 0.77
N MET A 55 0.60 15.51 0.57
CA MET A 55 1.67 15.83 -0.38
C MET A 55 1.43 15.30 -1.80
N LYS A 56 0.65 14.23 -1.94
CA LYS A 56 0.55 13.48 -3.20
C LYS A 56 -0.89 13.18 -3.59
N ASP A 57 -1.12 13.28 -4.90
CA ASP A 57 -2.32 12.73 -5.53
C ASP A 57 -2.19 11.20 -5.58
N LEU A 58 -3.09 10.48 -4.89
CA LEU A 58 -3.05 9.02 -4.79
C LEU A 58 -3.22 8.32 -6.14
N ASP A 59 -3.82 8.99 -7.13
CA ASP A 59 -3.93 8.47 -8.50
C ASP A 59 -2.62 8.58 -9.29
N LYS A 60 -1.65 9.35 -8.77
CA LYS A 60 -0.31 9.54 -9.37
C LYS A 60 0.81 8.87 -8.57
N LEU A 61 0.53 8.40 -7.36
CA LEU A 61 1.50 7.69 -6.53
C LEU A 61 1.73 6.29 -7.09
N SER A 62 2.98 5.88 -7.26
CA SER A 62 3.30 4.50 -7.65
C SER A 62 3.51 3.60 -6.44
N MET A 63 3.38 2.29 -6.64
CA MET A 63 3.62 1.31 -5.59
C MET A 63 5.07 1.35 -5.07
N ASP A 64 6.05 1.56 -5.95
CA ASP A 64 7.46 1.69 -5.59
C ASP A 64 7.71 2.89 -4.68
N GLU A 65 7.07 4.03 -4.97
CA GLU A 65 7.16 5.22 -4.13
C GLU A 65 6.50 4.97 -2.76
N LEU A 66 5.34 4.31 -2.74
CA LEU A 66 4.67 3.95 -1.49
C LEU A 66 5.56 3.02 -0.63
N HIS A 67 6.21 2.04 -1.24
CA HIS A 67 7.16 1.16 -0.56
C HIS A 67 8.31 1.94 0.06
N GLY A 68 8.90 2.87 -0.69
CA GLY A 68 9.97 3.72 -0.19
C GLY A 68 9.55 4.55 1.03
N ILE A 69 8.35 5.13 1.02
CA ILE A 69 7.85 5.96 2.13
C ILE A 69 7.56 5.12 3.38
N LEU A 70 6.99 3.92 3.22
CA LEU A 70 6.57 3.09 4.35
C LEU A 70 7.69 2.27 4.99
N THR A 71 8.80 2.06 4.27
CA THR A 71 9.95 1.27 4.74
C THR A 71 11.18 2.10 5.11
N ALA A 72 11.12 3.42 4.91
CA ALA A 72 12.14 4.39 5.33
C ALA A 72 12.20 4.53 6.86
#